data_AF-A0A069CVV0-F1
#
_entry.id   AF-A0A069CVV0-F1
#
_cell.length_a   1.000
_cell.length_b   1.000
_cell.length_c   1.000
_cell.angle_alpha   90.00
_cell.angle_beta   90.00
_cell.angle_gamma   90.00
#
_symmetry.space_group_name_H-M   'P 1'
#
loop_
_entity.id
_entity.type
_entity.pdbx_description
1 polymer ?
#
loop_
_entity_poly.entity_id
_entity_poly.type
_entity_poly.pdbx_seq_one_letter_code
_entity_poly.pdbx_strand_id
1 'polypeptide(L)' 'MDIVIKLIGVIGGVVTVLGLIGLLTGYQDFSSGRKNDNPSKMEQGINAMIFGGVQAAIAAGVVAAIVAALNNIKF' A
#
# COMPACT_ATOMS: atom_id res chain seq x y z
N MET A 1 24.58 6.25 7.73
CA MET A 1 23.36 6.85 7.15
C MET A 1 22.92 6.14 5.87
N ASP A 2 23.84 5.86 4.93
CA ASP A 2 23.51 5.17 3.66
C ASP A 2 22.79 3.82 3.82
N ILE A 3 23.27 2.94 4.71
CA ILE A 3 22.63 1.64 4.98
C ILE A 3 21.18 1.79 5.49
N VAL A 4 20.92 2.82 6.30
CA VAL A 4 19.59 3.09 6.88
C VAL A 4 18.64 3.56 5.78
N ILE A 5 19.09 4.46 4.91
CA ILE A 5 18.30 4.94 3.76
C ILE A 5 17.93 3.78 2.83
N LYS A 6 18.87 2.87 2.55
CA LYS A 6 18.61 1.66 1.76
C LYS A 6 17.55 0.75 2.39
N LEU A 7 17.60 0.54 3.71
CA LEU A 7 16.58 -0.22 4.43
C LEU A 7 15.19 0.41 4.33
N ILE A 8 15.09 1.73 4.46
CA ILE A 8 13.81 2.44 4.28
C ILE A 8 13.29 2.27 2.85
N GLY A 9 14.16 2.29 1.84
CA GLY A 9 13.78 2.00 0.46
C GLY A 9 13.19 0.60 0.29
N VAL A 10 13.80 -0.42 0.90
CA VAL A 10 13.28 -1.81 0.87
C VAL A 10 11.93 -1.90 1.55
N ILE A 11 11.78 -1.33 2.75
CA ILE A 11 10.49 -1.32 3.49
C ILE A 11 9.41 -0.63 2.66
N GLY A 12 9.74 0.51 2.06
CA GLY A 12 8.86 1.22 1.13
C GLY A 12 8.39 0.36 -0.02
N GLY A 13 9.31 -0.36 -0.66
CA GLY A 13 8.99 -1.31 -1.73
C GLY A 13 8.03 -2.42 -1.26
N VAL A 14 8.28 -3.01 -0.10
CA VAL A 14 7.40 -4.05 0.48
C VAL A 14 6.00 -3.49 0.76
N VAL A 15 5.88 -2.29 1.34
CA VAL A 15 4.59 -1.64 1.61
C VAL A 15 3.81 -1.39 0.32
N THR A 16 4.48 -0.93 -0.74
CA THR A 16 3.85 -0.76 -2.05
C THR A 16 3.32 -2.09 -2.59
N VAL A 17 4.12 -3.15 -2.53
CA VAL A 17 3.71 -4.50 -2.98
C VAL A 17 2.49 -4.99 -2.20
N LEU A 18 2.47 -4.81 -0.88
CA LEU A 18 1.33 -5.21 -0.04
C LEU A 18 0.06 -4.43 -0.41
N GLY A 19 0.16 -3.12 -0.65
CA GLY A 19 -0.97 -2.31 -1.11
C GLY A 19 -1.53 -2.78 -2.46
N LEU A 20 -0.64 -3.10 -3.40
CA LEU A 20 -1.02 -3.65 -4.71
C LEU A 20 -1.66 -5.04 -4.61
N ILE A 21 -1.18 -5.90 -3.71
CA ILE A 21 -1.82 -7.20 -3.43
C ILE A 21 -3.22 -6.98 -2.85
N GLY A 22 -3.38 -6.04 -1.92
CA GLY A 22 -4.68 -5.67 -1.35
C GLY A 22 -5.70 -5.21 -2.40
N LEU A 23 -5.22 -4.46 -3.41
CA LEU A 23 -6.02 -4.11 -4.59
C LEU A 23 -6.51 -5.34 -5.35
N LEU A 24 -5.61 -6.28 -5.64
CA LEU A 24 -5.95 -7.50 -6.38
C LEU A 24 -6.90 -8.41 -5.61
N THR A 25 -6.74 -8.54 -4.29
CA THR A 25 -7.67 -9.31 -3.44
C THR A 25 -9.02 -8.62 -3.34
N GLY A 26 -9.05 -7.30 -3.18
CA GLY A 26 -10.30 -6.53 -3.16
C GLY A 26 -11.10 -6.65 -4.47
N TYR A 27 -10.42 -6.68 -5.62
CA TYR A 27 -11.06 -6.93 -6.91
C TYR A 27 -11.70 -8.33 -6.98
N GLN A 28 -11.03 -9.36 -6.45
CA GLN A 28 -11.57 -10.71 -6.40
C GLN A 28 -12.82 -10.79 -5.52
N ASP A 29 -12.80 -10.14 -4.35
CA ASP A 29 -13.95 -10.08 -3.46
C ASP A 29 -15.12 -9.34 -4.09
N PHE A 30 -14.86 -8.21 -4.73
CA PHE A 30 -15.88 -7.47 -5.49
C PHE A 30 -16.49 -8.31 -6.61
N SER A 31 -15.64 -8.96 -7.43
CA SER A 31 -16.07 -9.80 -8.55
C SER A 31 -16.91 -11.00 -8.06
N SER A 32 -16.48 -11.65 -6.99
CA SER A 32 -17.22 -12.76 -6.39
C SER A 32 -18.51 -12.31 -5.72
N GLY A 33 -18.53 -11.15 -5.06
CA GLY A 33 -19.74 -10.57 -4.48
C GLY A 33 -20.79 -10.25 -5.55
N ARG A 34 -20.35 -9.66 -6.66
CA ARG A 34 -21.22 -9.34 -7.81
C ARG A 34 -21.81 -10.58 -8.47
N LYS A 35 -21.04 -11.66 -8.59
CA LYS A 35 -21.50 -12.92 -9.19
C LYS A 35 -22.54 -13.65 -8.33
N ASN A 36 -22.53 -13.42 -7.03
CA ASN A 36 -23.36 -14.14 -6.06
C ASN A 36 -24.45 -13.26 -5.42
N ASP A 37 -24.75 -12.09 -6.01
CA ASP A 37 -25.68 -11.10 -5.45
C ASP A 37 -25.46 -10.81 -3.96
N ASN A 38 -24.19 -10.74 -3.54
CA ASN A 38 -23.79 -10.47 -2.17
C ASN A 38 -23.25 -9.03 -2.04
N PRO A 39 -24.10 -8.06 -1.64
CA PRO A 39 -23.71 -6.65 -1.59
C PRO A 39 -22.66 -6.35 -0.51
N SER A 40 -22.70 -7.05 0.62
CA SER A 40 -21.71 -6.86 1.70
C SER A 40 -20.30 -7.24 1.23
N LYS A 41 -20.18 -8.33 0.46
CA LYS A 41 -18.90 -8.75 -0.11
C LYS A 41 -18.40 -7.81 -1.21
N MET A 42 -19.31 -7.23 -2.00
CA MET A 42 -18.95 -6.19 -2.96
C MET A 42 -18.36 -4.96 -2.26
N GLU A 43 -19.03 -4.45 -1.23
CA GLU A 43 -18.58 -3.28 -0.48
C GLU A 43 -17.22 -3.53 0.20
N GLN A 44 -17.04 -4.72 0.80
CA GLN A 44 -15.75 -5.13 1.37
C GLN A 44 -14.64 -5.12 0.32
N GLY A 45 -14.90 -5.66 -0.88
CA GLY A 45 -13.96 -5.64 -1.99
C GLY A 45 -13.60 -4.23 -2.45
N ILE A 46 -14.60 -3.33 -2.55
CA ILE A 46 -14.39 -1.92 -2.90
C ILE A 46 -13.52 -1.23 -1.85
N ASN A 47 -13.82 -1.41 -0.57
CA ASN A 47 -13.04 -0.82 0.51
C ASN A 47 -11.60 -1.32 0.47
N ALA A 48 -11.38 -2.62 0.31
CA ALA A 48 -10.04 -3.20 0.18
C ALA A 48 -9.27 -2.62 -1.02
N MET A 49 -9.94 -2.43 -2.17
CA MET A 49 -9.33 -1.79 -3.34
C MET A 49 -8.93 -0.34 -3.07
N ILE A 50 -9.80 0.45 -2.43
CA ILE A 50 -9.51 1.85 -2.11
C ILE A 50 -8.32 1.95 -1.15
N PHE A 51 -8.34 1.19 -0.05
CA PHE A 51 -7.27 1.22 0.94
C PHE A 51 -5.93 0.73 0.36
N GLY A 52 -5.94 -0.40 -0.36
CA GLY A 52 -4.74 -0.93 -1.02
C GLY A 52 -4.17 0.04 -2.07
N GLY A 53 -5.05 0.67 -2.85
CA GLY A 53 -4.65 1.65 -3.86
C GLY A 53 -4.07 2.93 -3.28
N VAL A 54 -4.70 3.48 -2.24
CA VAL A 54 -4.16 4.63 -1.51
C VAL A 54 -2.80 4.29 -0.91
N GLN A 55 -2.67 3.14 -0.25
CA GLN A 55 -1.41 2.70 0.35
C GLN A 55 -0.29 2.60 -0.69
N ALA A 56 -0.56 1.98 -1.84
CA ALA A 56 0.42 1.86 -2.93
C ALA A 56 0.80 3.23 -3.54
N ALA A 57 -0.18 4.14 -3.69
CA ALA A 57 0.04 5.46 -4.29
C ALA A 57 0.90 6.38 -3.40
N ILE A 58 0.69 6.36 -2.08
CA ILE A 58 1.39 7.28 -1.16
C ILE A 58 2.75 6.77 -0.69
N ALA A 59 3.04 5.46 -0.85
CA ALA A 59 4.22 4.82 -0.30
C ALA A 59 5.54 5.52 -0.70
N ALA A 60 5.68 5.90 -1.98
CA ALA A 60 6.87 6.60 -2.46
C ALA A 60 7.08 7.97 -1.79
N GLY A 61 5.99 8.73 -1.59
CA GLY A 61 6.04 10.03 -0.92
C GLY A 61 6.44 9.91 0.55
N VAL A 62 5.89 8.91 1.25
CA VAL A 62 6.23 8.63 2.65
C VAL A 62 7.70 8.23 2.78
N VAL A 63 8.19 7.36 1.91
CA VAL A 63 9.61 6.95 1.88
C VAL A 63 10.52 8.15 1.67
N ALA A 64 10.20 9.02 0.70
CA ALA A 64 10.97 10.22 0.43
C ALA A 64 11.01 11.17 1.64
N ALA A 65 9.88 11.36 2.32
CA ALA A 65 9.80 12.17 3.53
C ALA A 65 10.65 11.61 4.68
N ILE A 66 10.66 10.28 4.88
CA ILE A 66 11.50 9.62 5.89
C ILE A 66 12.98 9.83 5.56
N VAL A 67 13.39 9.62 4.30
CA VAL A 67 14.78 9.81 3.88
C VAL A 67 15.22 11.26 4.08
N ALA A 68 14.37 12.24 3.76
CA ALA A 68 14.65 13.65 4.01
C ALA A 68 14.86 13.94 5.51
N ALA A 69 14.02 13.37 6.38
CA ALA A 69 14.17 13.52 7.83
C ALA A 69 15.47 12.87 8.35
N LEU A 70 15.83 11.69 7.84
CA LEU A 70 17.07 10.99 8.22
C LEU A 70 18.33 11.79 7.85
N ASN A 71 18.33 12.45 6.69
CA ASN A 71 19.46 13.27 6.25
C ASN A 71 19.68 14.52 7.10
N ASN A 72 18.68 14.97 7.86
CA ASN A 72 18.81 16.09 8.78
C ASN A 72 19.49 15.71 10.11
N ILE A 73 19.64 14.41 10.40
CA ILE A 73 20.31 13.94 11.61
C ILE A 73 21.83 14.02 11.39
N LYS A 74 22.50 14.95 12.08
CA LYS A 74 23.96 15.12 12.04
C LYS A 74 24.59 14.63 13.34
N PHE A 75 25.67 13.87 13.21
CA PHE A 75 26.58 13.47 14.28
C PHE A 75 27.97 14.01 13.97
#